data_AF-A0A554VBU5-F1
#
_entry.id   AF-A0A554VBU5-F1
#
_cell.length_a   1.000
_cell.length_b   1.000
_cell.length_c   1.000
_cell.angle_alpha   90.00
_cell.angle_beta   90.00
_cell.angle_gamma   90.00
#
_symmetry.space_group_name_H-M   'P 1'
#
loop_
_entity.id
_entity.type
_entity.pdbx_description
1 polymer ?
#
loop_
_entity_poly.entity_id
_entity_poly.type
_entity_poly.pdbx_seq_one_letter_code
_entity_poly.pdbx_strand_id
1 'polypeptide(L)' 'MKTFIRTETELINPEADYYSLSEIRKLFNPPISYVTLWRWQKNGILKLTPYVYGNKKFYHIDEVNQELKRHKKSGKQ' A
#
# COMPACT_ATOMS: atom_id res chain seq x y z
N MET A 1 -16.01 -23.00 13.34
CA MET A 1 -14.93 -22.17 12.75
C MET A 1 -15.36 -21.78 11.36
N LYS A 2 -15.64 -20.49 11.10
CA LYS A 2 -16.04 -20.00 9.76
C LYS A 2 -14.89 -19.20 9.16
N THR A 3 -14.26 -19.78 8.14
CA THR A 3 -13.19 -19.20 7.35
C THR A 3 -13.79 -18.16 6.42
N PHE A 4 -13.53 -16.87 6.65
CA PHE A 4 -13.90 -15.80 5.73
C PHE A 4 -12.67 -15.44 4.90
N ILE A 5 -12.41 -16.19 3.83
CA ILE A 5 -11.48 -15.74 2.79
C ILE A 5 -12.32 -15.00 1.74
N ARG A 6 -12.61 -13.73 2.01
CA ARG A 6 -13.09 -12.81 0.98
C ARG A 6 -12.27 -11.55 1.08
N THR A 7 -11.24 -11.46 0.25
CA THR A 7 -10.53 -10.21 -0.01
C THR A 7 -10.12 -10.19 -1.47
N GLU A 8 -11.12 -10.30 -2.34
CA GLU A 8 -11.06 -9.55 -3.60
C GLU A 8 -10.79 -8.10 -3.19
N THR A 9 -9.57 -7.67 -3.47
CA THR A 9 -9.06 -6.41 -2.97
C THR A 9 -9.69 -5.32 -3.84
N GLU A 10 -10.93 -4.92 -3.52
CA GLU A 10 -11.63 -3.85 -4.22
C GLU A 10 -10.86 -2.54 -3.96
N LEU A 11 -9.96 -2.24 -4.90
CA LEU A 11 -9.46 -0.91 -5.18
C LEU A 11 -10.65 -0.10 -5.69
N ILE A 12 -10.74 1.17 -5.28
CA ILE A 12 -11.86 2.03 -5.67
C ILE A 12 -11.81 2.27 -7.18
N ASN A 13 -10.60 2.29 -7.76
CA ASN A 13 -10.37 2.28 -9.18
C ASN A 13 -9.02 1.57 -9.49
N PRO A 14 -9.01 0.37 -10.10
CA PRO A 14 -7.78 -0.35 -10.44
C PRO A 14 -6.93 0.33 -11.52
N GLU A 15 -7.52 1.26 -12.29
CA GLU A 15 -6.85 2.04 -13.34
C GLU A 15 -6.39 3.42 -12.85
N ALA A 16 -6.48 3.70 -11.54
CA ALA A 16 -6.02 4.97 -10.99
C ALA A 16 -4.47 5.04 -10.99
N ASP A 17 -3.94 6.12 -11.55
CA ASP A 17 -2.50 6.44 -11.47
C ASP A 17 -2.05 6.75 -10.03
N TYR A 18 -2.99 7.07 -9.15
CA TYR A 18 -2.71 7.51 -7.78
C TYR A 18 -3.59 6.78 -6.77
N TYR A 19 -2.95 6.25 -5.73
CA TYR A 19 -3.63 5.58 -4.63
C TYR A 19 -3.51 6.32 -3.30
N SER A 20 -4.54 6.20 -2.48
CA SER A 20 -4.49 6.64 -1.08
C SER A 20 -3.79 5.59 -0.20
N LEU A 21 -3.34 5.99 1.00
CA LEU A 21 -2.79 5.03 1.98
C LEU A 21 -3.76 3.89 2.33
N SER A 22 -5.07 4.19 2.33
CA SER A 22 -6.13 3.22 2.60
C SER A 22 -6.25 2.15 1.53
N GLU A 23 -5.83 2.45 0.30
CA GLU A 23 -5.77 1.49 -0.81
C GLU A 23 -4.44 0.77 -0.84
N ILE A 24 -3.33 1.51 -0.67
CA ILE A 24 -1.98 0.95 -0.65
C ILE A 24 -1.85 -0.17 0.39
N ARG A 25 -2.41 0.02 1.60
CA ARG A 25 -2.37 -1.01 2.65
C ARG A 25 -3.03 -2.34 2.22
N LYS A 26 -4.03 -2.28 1.34
CA LYS A 26 -4.77 -3.43 0.84
C LYS A 26 -3.99 -4.17 -0.26
N LEU A 27 -3.10 -3.48 -0.98
CA LEU A 27 -2.25 -4.07 -2.02
C LEU A 27 -1.17 -5.02 -1.47
N PHE A 28 -0.86 -4.93 -0.18
CA PHE A 28 0.01 -5.89 0.49
C PHE A 28 -0.72 -7.22 0.72
N ASN A 29 0.01 -8.34 0.64
CA ASN A 29 -0.52 -9.66 0.97
C ASN A 29 0.39 -10.34 2.02
N PRO A 30 -0.07 -10.53 3.27
CA PRO A 30 -1.37 -10.10 3.81
C PRO A 30 -1.49 -8.57 3.86
N PRO A 31 -2.72 -8.00 3.81
CA PRO A 31 -2.93 -6.56 3.98
C PRO A 31 -2.30 -6.06 5.28
N ILE A 32 -1.59 -4.93 5.20
CA ILE A 32 -0.90 -4.37 6.37
C ILE A 32 -1.76 -3.35 7.10
N SER A 33 -1.50 -3.18 8.39
CA SER A 33 -2.19 -2.16 9.19
C SER A 33 -1.74 -0.75 8.81
N TYR A 34 -2.61 0.25 9.03
CA TYR A 34 -2.24 1.66 8.82
C TYR A 34 -1.06 2.08 9.71
N VAL A 35 -0.98 1.53 10.93
CA VAL A 35 0.12 1.79 11.87
C VAL A 35 1.43 1.26 11.32
N THR A 36 1.43 0.05 10.75
CA THR A 36 2.61 -0.54 10.11
C THR A 36 3.10 0.33 8.96
N LEU A 37 2.19 0.73 8.09
CA LEU A 37 2.50 1.57 6.94
C LEU A 37 3.06 2.94 7.37
N TRP A 38 2.44 3.58 8.37
CA TRP A 38 2.93 4.84 8.94
C TRP A 38 4.32 4.70 9.56
N ARG A 39 4.59 3.62 10.30
CA ARG A 39 5.92 3.31 10.84
C ARG A 39 6.96 3.14 9.74
N TRP A 40 6.62 2.43 8.66
CA TRP A 40 7.54 2.25 7.53
C TRP A 40 7.85 3.56 6.82
N GLN A 41 6.87 4.46 6.66
CA GLN A 41 7.11 5.80 6.14
C GLN A 41 8.03 6.61 7.07
N LYS A 42 7.76 6.58 8.37
CA LYS A 42 8.57 7.31 9.37
C LYS A 42 10.01 6.81 9.46
N ASN A 43 10.22 5.50 9.31
CA ASN A 43 11.54 4.88 9.37
C ASN A 43 12.27 4.89 8.01
N GLY A 44 11.71 5.53 6.97
CA GLY A 44 12.32 5.57 5.63
C GLY A 44 12.37 4.21 4.92
N ILE A 45 11.63 3.23 5.43
CA ILE A 45 11.51 1.88 4.85
C ILE A 45 10.64 1.96 3.60
N LEU A 46 9.50 2.65 3.71
CA LEU A 46 8.56 2.88 2.61
C LEU A 46 8.91 4.20 1.93
N LYS A 47 9.56 4.13 0.78
CA LYS A 47 9.97 5.29 -0.03
C LYS A 47 8.91 5.61 -1.06
N LEU A 48 7.86 6.29 -0.61
CA LEU A 48 6.82 6.81 -1.50
C LEU A 48 6.78 8.32 -1.42
N THR A 49 6.66 8.97 -2.58
CA THR A 49 6.56 10.43 -2.66
C THR A 49 5.08 10.81 -2.57
N PRO A 50 4.64 11.53 -1.51
CA PRO A 50 3.25 11.92 -1.40
C PRO A 50 2.95 13.08 -2.35
N TYR A 51 1.98 12.89 -3.23
CA TYR A 51 1.27 13.96 -3.91
C TYR A 51 0.14 14.47 -3.01
N VAL A 52 0.19 15.75 -2.63
CA VAL A 52 -0.82 16.36 -1.77
C VAL A 52 -1.87 17.06 -2.63
N TYR A 53 -3.11 16.62 -2.53
CA TYR A 53 -4.25 17.28 -3.17
C TYR A 53 -5.29 17.64 -2.11
N GLY A 54 -5.42 18.95 -1.84
CA GLY A 54 -6.15 19.45 -0.68
C GLY A 54 -5.53 18.96 0.63
N ASN A 55 -6.32 18.31 1.48
CA ASN A 55 -5.86 17.71 2.75
C ASN A 55 -5.60 16.20 2.65
N LYS A 56 -5.58 15.64 1.43
CA LYS A 56 -5.37 14.21 1.19
C LYS A 56 -4.03 13.96 0.52
N LYS A 57 -3.40 12.84 0.90
CA LYS A 57 -2.15 12.36 0.31
C LYS A 57 -2.43 11.18 -0.60
N PHE A 58 -1.88 11.26 -1.79
CA PHE A 58 -1.94 10.23 -2.82
C PHE A 58 -0.52 9.85 -3.23
N TYR A 59 -0.35 8.65 -3.78
CA TYR A 59 0.96 8.12 -4.15
C TYR A 59 0.85 7.45 -5.50
N HIS A 60 1.84 7.68 -6.35
CA HIS A 60 1.82 7.17 -7.71
C HIS A 60 1.90 5.64 -7.75
N ILE A 61 1.11 5.01 -8.61
CA ILE A 61 1.00 3.56 -8.73
C ILE A 61 2.35 2.89 -9.02
N ASP A 62 3.19 3.49 -9.88
CA ASP A 62 4.54 2.97 -10.16
C ASP A 62 5.43 2.91 -8.92
N GLU A 63 5.49 3.98 -8.11
CA GLU A 63 6.29 3.98 -6.87
C GLU A 63 5.75 2.92 -5.90
N VAL A 64 4.43 2.82 -5.76
CA VAL A 64 3.77 1.82 -4.92
C VAL A 64 4.12 0.40 -5.39
N ASN A 65 4.03 0.12 -6.69
CA ASN A 65 4.34 -1.17 -7.27
C ASN A 65 5.83 -1.53 -7.13
N GLN A 66 6.72 -0.55 -7.29
CA GLN A 66 8.16 -0.75 -7.08
C GLN A 66 8.45 -1.14 -5.62
N GLU A 67 7.86 -0.42 -4.66
CA GLU A 67 8.02 -0.73 -3.23
C GLU A 67 7.38 -2.08 -2.87
N LEU A 68 6.20 -2.41 -3.39
CA LEU A 68 5.58 -3.73 -3.21
C LEU A 68 6.49 -4.86 -3.73
N LYS A 69 7.12 -4.68 -4.91
CA LYS A 69 8.10 -5.63 -5.46
C LYS A 69 9.34 -5.73 -4.58
N ARG A 70 9.84 -4.62 -4.06
CA ARG A 70 11.01 -4.58 -3.16
C ARG A 70 10.74 -5.33 -1.85
N HIS A 71 9.58 -5.12 -1.26
CA HIS A 71 9.15 -5.83 -0.05
C HIS A 71 8.92 -7.32 -0.29
N LYS A 72 8.35 -7.71 -1.45
CA LYS A 72 8.24 -9.13 -1.84
C LYS A 72 9.60 -9.81 -1.99
N LYS A 73 10.60 -9.11 -2.54
CA LYS A 73 11.97 -9.65 -2.65
C LYS A 73 12.68 -9.74 -1.29
N SER A 74 12.41 -8.81 -0.39
CA SER A 74 13.01 -8.79 0.96
C SER A 74 12.41 -9.83 1.92
N GLY A 75 11.26 -10.43 1.59
CA GLY A 75 10.63 -11.51 2.35
C GLY A 75 11.16 -12.92 2.06
N LYS A 76 12.23 -13.07 1.25
CA LYS A 76 13.02 -14.31 1.14
C LYS A 76 14.14 -14.28 2.18
N GLN A 77 13.78 -14.42 3.45
CA GLN A 77 14.66 -14.93 4.51
C GLN A 77 13.82 -15.82 5.43
#